data_AF-A0A8J3QXB3-F1
#
_entry.id   AF-A0A8J3QXB3-F1
#
_cell.length_a   1.000
_cell.length_b   1.000
_cell.length_c   1.000
_cell.angle_alpha   90.00
_cell.angle_beta   90.00
_cell.angle_gamma   90.00
#
_symmetry.space_group_name_H-M   'P 1'
#
loop_
_entity.id
_entity.type
_entity.pdbx_description
1 polymer ?
#
loop_
_entity_poly.entity_id
_entity_poly.type
_entity_poly.pdbx_seq_one_letter_code
_entity_poly.pdbx_strand_id
1 'polypeptide(L)'
;MEIEPLDGTWQRVPRLDAVAAVARLAELTGVRLAIEGPCGGGEVGAAYVRWPEGRRSVLTSGSPGSVELVADYHPDNLLVHNGHIAAVVDWDGAGRGDRHFDLVTLRFDLSRRAPELTGWLDGLLRDAIPAGRLRAYWAHMSLRLVDWSIRHHGPAAVDDWLSIAETGIRTSG
;
A
#
# COMPACT_ATOMS: atom_id res chain seq x y z
N MET A 1 -5.72 -31.27 -1.28
CA MET A 1 -6.02 -30.13 -2.17
C MET A 1 -4.72 -29.81 -2.87
N GLU A 2 -4.49 -30.40 -4.03
CA GLU A 2 -3.32 -30.09 -4.86
C GLU A 2 -3.51 -28.69 -5.45
N ILE A 3 -2.52 -27.83 -5.26
CA ILE A 3 -2.48 -26.52 -5.89
C ILE A 3 -1.78 -26.72 -7.23
N GLU A 4 -2.55 -26.65 -8.30
CA GLU A 4 -2.05 -26.54 -9.67
C GLU A 4 -1.11 -25.32 -9.78
N PRO A 5 0.08 -25.48 -10.40
CA PRO A 5 1.02 -24.37 -10.54
C PRO A 5 0.47 -23.36 -11.55
N LEU A 6 0.35 -22.10 -11.15
CA LEU A 6 0.05 -21.00 -12.06
C LEU A 6 1.21 -20.85 -13.05
N ASP A 7 0.99 -21.23 -14.30
CA ASP A 7 1.87 -21.10 -15.47
C ASP A 7 1.95 -19.65 -16.00
N GLY A 8 1.64 -18.67 -15.15
CA GLY A 8 1.51 -17.27 -15.55
C GLY A 8 2.86 -16.58 -15.67
N THR A 9 3.29 -16.32 -16.89
CA THR A 9 4.26 -15.24 -17.17
C THR A 9 3.64 -13.91 -16.72
N TRP A 10 4.07 -13.40 -15.56
CA TRP A 10 3.63 -12.09 -15.09
C TRP A 10 4.15 -11.02 -16.05
N GLN A 11 3.26 -10.52 -16.91
CA GLN A 11 3.60 -9.48 -17.87
C GLN A 11 3.85 -8.18 -17.12
N ARG A 12 5.07 -7.64 -17.23
CA ARG A 12 5.45 -6.37 -16.59
C ARG A 12 4.51 -5.26 -17.07
N VAL A 13 3.93 -4.52 -16.14
CA VAL A 13 3.07 -3.37 -16.48
C VAL A 13 3.93 -2.37 -17.27
N PRO A 14 3.48 -1.93 -18.46
CA PRO A 14 4.18 -0.91 -19.22
C PRO A 14 4.34 0.37 -18.41
N ARG A 15 5.46 1.09 -18.61
CA ARG A 15 5.62 2.40 -17.98
C ARG A 15 4.45 3.33 -18.33
N LEU A 16 4.00 4.12 -17.36
CA LEU A 16 2.96 5.12 -17.57
C LEU A 16 3.34 6.10 -18.68
N ASP A 17 2.52 6.16 -19.73
CA ASP A 17 2.47 7.31 -20.63
C ASP A 17 1.55 8.37 -20.01
N ALA A 18 2.14 9.30 -19.26
CA ALA A 18 1.40 10.33 -18.54
C ALA A 18 0.61 11.25 -19.48
N VAL A 19 1.12 11.50 -20.70
CA VAL A 19 0.45 12.35 -21.69
C VAL A 19 -0.81 11.65 -22.19
N ALA A 20 -0.69 10.39 -22.60
CA ALA A 20 -1.84 9.61 -23.04
C ALA A 20 -2.87 9.41 -21.90
N ALA A 21 -2.40 9.16 -20.67
CA ALA A 21 -3.27 8.98 -19.51
C ALA A 21 -4.08 10.24 -19.18
N VAL A 22 -3.44 11.42 -19.13
CA VAL A 22 -4.14 12.69 -18.88
C VAL A 22 -5.09 13.04 -20.00
N ALA A 23 -4.72 12.82 -21.26
CA ALA A 23 -5.62 13.02 -22.40
C ALA A 23 -6.86 12.12 -22.29
N ARG A 24 -6.67 10.86 -21.91
CA ARG A 24 -7.79 9.92 -21.74
C ARG A 24 -8.69 10.27 -20.55
N LEU A 25 -8.11 10.67 -19.43
CA LEU A 25 -8.85 11.15 -18.26
C LEU A 25 -9.72 12.36 -18.62
N ALA A 26 -9.14 13.29 -19.38
CA ALA A 26 -9.79 14.48 -19.89
C ALA A 26 -10.98 14.16 -20.81
N GLU A 27 -10.85 13.19 -21.70
CA GLU A 27 -11.95 12.72 -22.56
C GLU A 27 -13.07 12.07 -21.76
N LEU A 28 -12.74 11.23 -20.79
CA LEU A 28 -13.73 10.43 -20.04
C LEU A 28 -14.46 11.23 -18.96
N THR A 29 -13.78 12.20 -18.34
CA THR A 29 -14.27 12.85 -17.11
C THR A 29 -14.38 14.36 -17.21
N GLY A 30 -13.80 14.98 -18.25
CA GLY A 30 -13.67 16.43 -18.36
C GLY A 30 -12.52 17.02 -17.54
N VAL A 31 -11.94 16.29 -16.58
CA VAL A 31 -10.84 16.78 -15.73
C VAL A 31 -9.56 16.97 -16.55
N ARG A 32 -9.03 18.19 -16.56
CA ARG A 32 -7.78 18.55 -17.27
C ARG A 32 -6.65 18.74 -16.28
N LEU A 33 -5.75 17.77 -16.18
CA LEU A 33 -4.54 17.88 -15.37
C LEU A 33 -3.39 18.45 -16.22
N ALA A 34 -2.53 19.29 -15.65
CA ALA A 34 -1.30 19.75 -16.28
C ALA A 34 -0.12 18.88 -15.82
N ILE A 35 0.67 18.34 -16.73
CA ILE A 35 1.83 17.50 -16.40
C ILE A 35 3.01 18.42 -16.06
N GLU A 36 3.59 18.25 -14.87
CA GLU A 36 4.78 19.01 -14.42
C GLU A 36 6.08 18.27 -14.72
N GLY A 37 6.04 16.94 -14.83
CA GLY A 37 7.20 16.11 -15.19
C GLY A 37 7.17 14.72 -14.55
N PRO A 38 8.11 13.83 -14.89
CA PRO A 38 8.22 12.52 -14.27
C PRO A 38 8.65 12.61 -12.80
N CYS A 39 8.19 11.68 -11.98
CA CYS A 39 8.73 11.43 -10.65
C CYS A 39 10.07 10.69 -10.78
N GLY A 40 11.09 11.12 -10.03
CA GLY A 40 12.35 10.39 -9.96
C GLY A 40 12.21 9.09 -9.16
N GLY A 41 12.90 8.03 -9.59
CA GLY A 41 13.10 6.81 -8.77
C GLY A 41 12.11 5.64 -8.95
N GLY A 42 11.17 5.66 -9.91
CA GLY A 42 10.16 4.60 -10.06
C GLY A 42 10.33 3.67 -11.28
N GLU A 43 10.07 2.37 -11.11
CA GLU A 43 10.17 1.33 -12.15
C GLU A 43 9.00 1.35 -13.16
N VAL A 44 7.78 1.69 -12.72
CA VAL A 44 6.56 1.75 -13.56
C VAL A 44 6.20 3.15 -14.08
N GLY A 45 6.96 4.18 -13.69
CA GLY A 45 6.74 5.56 -14.13
C GLY A 45 5.55 6.23 -13.41
N ALA A 46 5.81 7.37 -12.78
CA ALA A 46 4.79 8.26 -12.22
C ALA A 46 5.07 9.69 -12.69
N ALA A 47 4.07 10.54 -12.71
CA ALA A 47 4.21 11.93 -13.13
C ALA A 47 3.61 12.89 -12.10
N TYR A 48 4.31 13.98 -11.81
CA TYR A 48 3.73 15.11 -11.11
C TYR A 48 2.71 15.79 -12.03
N VAL A 49 1.53 16.04 -11.48
CA VAL A 49 0.43 16.68 -12.18
C VAL A 49 -0.16 17.80 -11.32
N ARG A 50 -0.75 18.80 -11.98
CA ARG A 50 -1.45 19.90 -11.35
C ARG A 50 -2.91 19.91 -11.78
N TRP A 51 -3.80 20.04 -10.82
CA TRP A 51 -5.22 20.18 -11.03
C TRP A 51 -5.59 21.60 -11.50
N PRO A 52 -6.76 21.81 -12.13
CA PRO A 52 -7.23 23.14 -12.52
C PRO A 52 -7.24 24.16 -11.37
N GLU A 53 -7.58 23.71 -10.16
CA GLU A 53 -7.57 24.53 -8.94
C GLU A 53 -6.15 24.81 -8.38
N GLY A 54 -5.10 24.36 -9.05
CA GLY A 54 -3.70 24.60 -8.67
C GLY A 54 -3.11 23.57 -7.71
N ARG A 55 -3.91 22.62 -7.19
CA ARG A 55 -3.42 21.53 -6.35
C ARG A 55 -2.42 20.65 -7.12
N ARG A 56 -1.33 20.23 -6.48
CA ARG A 56 -0.36 19.29 -7.04
C ARG A 56 -0.67 17.86 -6.57
N SER A 57 -0.48 16.88 -7.45
CA SER A 57 -0.67 15.46 -7.16
C SER A 57 0.27 14.60 -7.99
N VAL A 58 0.29 13.29 -7.73
CA VAL A 58 1.03 12.30 -8.52
C VAL A 58 0.03 11.46 -9.32
N LEU A 59 0.30 11.28 -10.60
CA LEU A 59 -0.41 10.38 -11.49
C LEU A 59 0.43 9.11 -11.69
N THR A 60 -0.20 7.95 -11.52
CA THR A 60 0.40 6.63 -11.73
C THR A 60 -0.58 5.71 -12.45
N SER A 61 -0.10 4.62 -13.05
CA SER A 61 -0.94 3.56 -13.64
C SER A 61 -1.20 2.45 -12.65
N GLY A 62 -2.47 2.07 -12.49
CA GLY A 62 -2.88 0.80 -11.88
C GLY A 62 -3.33 -0.20 -12.94
N SER A 63 -3.30 -1.50 -12.64
CA SER A 63 -3.81 -2.54 -13.55
C SER A 63 -5.32 -2.39 -13.78
N PRO A 64 -5.85 -2.52 -15.02
CA PRO A 64 -7.28 -2.40 -15.30
C PRO A 64 -8.12 -3.39 -14.47
N GLY A 65 -9.14 -2.89 -13.77
CA GLY A 65 -10.03 -3.69 -12.90
C GLY A 65 -9.61 -3.79 -11.43
N SER A 66 -8.73 -2.90 -10.98
CA SER A 66 -8.28 -2.79 -9.59
C SER A 66 -9.38 -2.25 -8.68
N VAL A 67 -9.83 -3.10 -7.74
CA VAL A 67 -10.36 -2.65 -6.45
C VAL A 67 -9.12 -2.55 -5.55
N GLU A 68 -8.83 -1.34 -5.07
CA GLU A 68 -7.49 -0.86 -4.73
C GLU A 68 -6.89 -1.51 -3.46
N LEU A 69 -5.72 -2.13 -3.64
CA LEU A 69 -4.77 -2.49 -2.58
C LEU A 69 -3.39 -1.98 -3.00
N VAL A 70 -2.72 -1.18 -2.15
CA VAL A 70 -1.32 -0.74 -2.33
C VAL A 70 -0.35 -1.88 -1.95
N ALA A 71 -0.75 -2.70 -0.97
CA ALA A 71 -0.04 -3.83 -0.37
C ALA A 71 1.23 -3.46 0.43
N ASP A 72 1.65 -2.20 0.39
CA ASP A 72 2.73 -1.63 1.19
C ASP A 72 2.39 -0.24 1.75
N TYR A 73 1.18 -0.10 2.29
CA TYR A 73 0.69 1.16 2.81
C TYR A 73 1.32 1.51 4.18
N HIS A 74 2.35 2.35 4.17
CA HIS A 74 3.03 2.85 5.36
C HIS A 74 3.53 4.31 5.18
N PRO A 75 3.91 5.04 6.25
CA PRO A 75 4.24 6.46 6.20
C PRO A 75 5.35 6.84 5.20
N ASP A 76 6.37 6.00 5.00
CA ASP A 76 7.44 6.30 4.02
C ASP A 76 6.92 6.35 2.56
N ASN A 77 5.76 5.75 2.29
CA ASN A 77 5.09 5.78 0.99
C ASN A 77 4.06 6.90 0.87
N LEU A 78 3.96 7.79 1.87
CA LEU A 78 3.04 8.94 1.87
C LEU A 78 3.81 10.25 1.66
N LEU A 79 3.42 11.01 0.64
CA LEU A 79 3.88 12.39 0.47
C LEU A 79 2.93 13.33 1.20
N VAL A 80 3.48 14.19 2.06
CA VAL A 80 2.71 15.19 2.83
C VAL A 80 3.06 16.59 2.35
N HIS A 81 2.04 17.42 2.11
CA HIS A 81 2.20 18.84 1.78
C HIS A 81 1.29 19.68 2.67
N ASN A 82 1.87 20.67 3.36
CA ASN A 82 1.15 21.55 4.29
C ASN A 82 0.30 20.79 5.34
N GLY A 83 0.84 19.69 5.88
CA GLY A 83 0.15 18.88 6.90
C GLY A 83 -0.95 17.97 6.36
N HIS A 84 -1.14 17.90 5.04
CA HIS A 84 -2.11 17.00 4.40
C HIS A 84 -1.40 15.94 3.55
N ILE A 85 -1.92 14.73 3.55
CA ILE A 85 -1.48 13.69 2.61
C ILE A 85 -1.80 14.16 1.19
N ALA A 86 -0.75 14.33 0.39
CA ALA A 86 -0.81 14.84 -0.97
C ALA A 86 -0.74 13.71 -2.02
N ALA A 87 -0.05 12.61 -1.72
CA ALA A 87 0.04 11.45 -2.60
C ALA A 87 0.46 10.17 -1.85
N VAL A 88 0.20 9.02 -2.46
CA VAL A 88 0.76 7.71 -2.10
C VAL A 88 1.67 7.27 -3.24
N VAL A 89 2.89 6.87 -2.91
CA VAL A 89 3.92 6.40 -3.86
C VAL A 89 4.27 4.95 -3.59
N ASP A 90 5.19 4.39 -4.39
CA ASP A 90 5.63 2.99 -4.30
C ASP A 90 4.49 1.96 -4.45
N TRP A 91 4.02 1.83 -5.68
CA TRP A 91 2.91 0.94 -6.05
C TRP A 91 3.39 -0.42 -6.56
N ASP A 92 4.66 -0.79 -6.37
CA ASP A 92 5.20 -2.03 -6.92
C ASP A 92 4.53 -3.28 -6.33
N GLY A 93 3.99 -3.19 -5.11
CA GLY A 93 3.17 -4.24 -4.48
C GLY A 93 1.68 -4.23 -4.85
N ALA A 94 1.22 -3.23 -5.59
CA ALA A 94 -0.20 -3.00 -5.76
C ALA A 94 -0.88 -4.09 -6.60
N GLY A 95 -2.08 -4.48 -6.17
CA GLY A 95 -2.81 -5.58 -6.77
C GLY A 95 -4.31 -5.52 -6.47
N ARG A 96 -5.03 -6.56 -6.93
CA ARG A 96 -6.44 -6.74 -6.55
C ARG A 96 -6.49 -7.33 -5.15
N GLY A 97 -7.11 -6.63 -4.21
CA GLY A 97 -7.19 -7.07 -2.83
C GLY A 97 -8.26 -6.37 -2.01
N ASP A 98 -8.33 -6.68 -0.73
CA ASP A 98 -9.19 -5.99 0.23
C ASP A 98 -8.43 -4.78 0.78
N ARG A 99 -8.97 -3.58 0.55
CA ARG A 99 -8.42 -2.30 1.05
C ARG A 99 -8.15 -2.27 2.56
N HIS A 100 -8.81 -3.10 3.36
CA HIS A 100 -8.57 -3.17 4.80
C HIS A 100 -7.22 -3.80 5.14
N PHE A 101 -6.64 -4.59 4.23
CA PHE A 101 -5.32 -5.17 4.43
C PHE A 101 -4.24 -4.07 4.48
N ASP A 102 -4.36 -3.01 3.69
CA ASP A 102 -3.45 -1.85 3.75
C ASP A 102 -3.44 -1.18 5.13
N LEU A 103 -4.59 -1.13 5.81
CA LEU A 103 -4.66 -0.60 7.18
C LEU A 103 -3.99 -1.52 8.20
N VAL A 104 -3.99 -2.84 7.95
CA VAL A 104 -3.23 -3.80 8.78
C VAL A 104 -1.73 -3.65 8.49
N THR A 105 -1.32 -3.44 7.24
CA THR A 105 0.08 -3.11 6.92
C THR A 105 0.55 -1.85 7.65
N LEU A 106 -0.23 -0.77 7.59
CA LEU A 106 0.04 0.46 8.33
C LEU A 106 0.16 0.18 9.84
N ARG A 107 -0.73 -0.65 10.39
CA ARG A 107 -0.72 -0.99 11.81
C ARG A 107 0.57 -1.69 12.24
N PHE A 108 1.15 -2.56 11.41
CA PHE A 108 2.43 -3.19 11.72
C PHE A 108 3.58 -2.17 11.71
N ASP A 109 3.65 -1.28 10.71
CA ASP A 109 4.68 -0.23 10.66
C ASP A 109 4.60 0.72 11.87
N LEU A 110 3.39 1.18 12.22
CA LEU A 110 3.19 2.07 13.37
C LEU A 110 3.60 1.43 14.70
N SER A 111 3.58 0.09 14.82
CA SER A 111 4.08 -0.60 16.03
C SER A 111 5.52 -0.24 16.39
N ARG A 112 6.32 0.16 15.39
CA ARG A 112 7.72 0.55 15.59
C ARG A 112 7.89 2.07 15.59
N ARG A 113 7.17 2.78 14.72
CA ARG A 113 7.41 4.22 14.50
C ARG A 113 6.60 5.13 15.41
N ALA A 114 5.38 4.73 15.74
CA ALA A 114 4.45 5.50 16.57
C ALA A 114 3.54 4.55 17.37
N PRO A 115 4.11 3.79 18.33
CA PRO A 115 3.35 2.78 19.09
C PRO A 115 2.14 3.36 19.80
N GLU A 116 2.15 4.63 20.18
CA GLU A 116 1.05 5.35 20.81
C GLU A 116 -0.20 5.45 19.93
N LEU A 117 -0.06 5.39 18.60
CA LEU A 117 -1.19 5.44 17.66
C LEU A 117 -1.84 4.07 17.44
N THR A 118 -1.18 2.98 17.86
CA THR A 118 -1.63 1.62 17.58
C THR A 118 -2.97 1.29 18.20
N GLY A 119 -3.24 1.73 19.44
CA GLY A 119 -4.50 1.46 20.13
C GLY A 119 -5.72 2.08 19.45
N TRP A 120 -5.57 3.30 18.91
CA TRP A 120 -6.61 3.96 18.13
C TRP A 120 -6.90 3.19 16.83
N LEU A 121 -5.85 2.83 16.09
CA LEU A 121 -5.99 2.09 14.84
C LEU A 121 -6.55 0.68 15.08
N ASP A 122 -6.18 0.03 16.17
CA ASP A 122 -6.74 -1.27 16.57
C ASP A 122 -8.25 -1.19 16.82
N GLY A 123 -8.75 -0.08 17.38
CA GLY A 123 -10.18 0.19 17.50
C GLY A 123 -10.86 0.25 16.13
N LEU A 124 -10.32 1.06 15.22
CA LEU A 124 -10.84 1.19 13.87
C LEU A 124 -10.83 -0.14 13.09
N LEU A 125 -9.77 -0.93 13.21
CA LEU A 125 -9.65 -2.23 12.54
C LEU A 125 -10.70 -3.22 13.06
N ARG A 126 -10.95 -3.26 14.37
CA ARG A 126 -11.98 -4.14 14.95
C ARG A 126 -13.39 -3.75 14.50
N ASP A 127 -13.67 -2.45 14.37
CA ASP A 127 -14.97 -1.97 13.93
C ASP A 127 -15.20 -2.19 12.43
N ALA A 128 -14.15 -2.04 11.62
CA ALA A 128 -14.24 -2.10 10.17
C ALA A 128 -14.13 -3.52 9.58
N ILE A 129 -13.47 -4.46 10.27
CA ILE A 129 -13.06 -5.75 9.71
C ILE A 129 -13.65 -6.90 10.52
N PRO A 130 -14.36 -7.86 9.89
CA PRO A 130 -14.81 -9.06 10.58
C PRO A 130 -13.65 -9.80 11.25
N ALA A 131 -13.83 -10.21 12.52
CA ALA A 131 -12.75 -10.76 13.35
C ALA A 131 -11.95 -11.90 12.68
N GLY A 132 -12.63 -12.81 11.97
CA GLY A 132 -11.94 -13.89 11.24
C GLY A 132 -11.00 -13.39 10.14
N ARG A 133 -11.39 -12.32 9.43
CA ARG A 133 -10.57 -11.70 8.39
C ARG A 133 -9.42 -10.88 8.98
N LEU A 134 -9.68 -10.14 10.06
CA LEU A 134 -8.62 -9.41 10.78
C LEU A 134 -7.54 -10.37 11.29
N ARG A 135 -7.92 -11.53 11.85
CA ARG A 135 -6.96 -12.59 12.23
C ARG A 135 -6.16 -13.11 11.05
N ALA A 136 -6.79 -13.33 9.90
CA ALA A 136 -6.09 -13.79 8.70
C ALA A 136 -5.07 -12.75 8.21
N TYR A 137 -5.42 -11.46 8.20
CA TYR A 137 -4.50 -10.38 7.85
C TYR A 137 -3.36 -10.25 8.84
N TRP A 138 -3.64 -10.36 10.13
CA TRP A 138 -2.63 -10.33 11.16
C TRP A 138 -1.62 -11.47 11.02
N ALA A 139 -2.11 -12.70 10.83
CA ALA A 139 -1.27 -13.87 10.62
C ALA A 139 -0.41 -13.71 9.35
N HIS A 140 -1.01 -13.24 8.26
CA HIS A 140 -0.28 -12.99 7.01
C HIS A 140 0.83 -11.95 7.18
N MET A 141 0.54 -10.79 7.77
CA MET A 141 1.54 -9.74 7.99
C MET A 141 2.65 -10.20 8.94
N SER A 142 2.30 -10.96 9.97
CA SER A 142 3.27 -11.56 10.89
C SER A 142 4.26 -12.45 10.14
N LEU A 143 3.75 -13.37 9.32
CA LEU A 143 4.59 -14.27 8.52
C LEU A 143 5.44 -13.49 7.50
N ARG A 144 4.84 -12.52 6.78
CA ARG A 144 5.53 -11.70 5.79
C ARG A 144 6.73 -10.97 6.39
N LEU A 145 6.56 -10.31 7.54
CA LEU A 145 7.60 -9.48 8.15
C LEU A 145 8.69 -10.31 8.83
N VAL A 146 8.32 -11.45 9.44
CA VAL A 146 9.29 -12.42 9.96
C VAL A 146 10.13 -13.00 8.83
N ASP A 147 9.50 -13.50 7.77
CA ASP A 147 10.21 -14.05 6.60
C ASP A 147 11.12 -13.02 5.93
N TRP A 148 10.62 -11.79 5.74
CA TRP A 148 11.42 -10.72 5.16
C TRP A 148 12.63 -10.36 6.04
N SER A 149 12.46 -10.37 7.37
CA SER A 149 13.53 -10.08 8.33
C SER A 149 14.56 -11.20 8.40
N ILE A 150 14.16 -12.46 8.24
CA ILE A 150 15.08 -13.60 8.10
C ILE A 150 15.97 -13.41 6.86
N ARG A 151 15.40 -12.94 5.74
CA ARG A 151 16.09 -12.83 4.45
C ARG A 151 16.98 -11.59 4.33
N HIS A 152 16.62 -10.47 4.96
CA HIS A 152 17.28 -9.18 4.71
C HIS A 152 17.78 -8.46 5.97
N HIS A 153 17.42 -8.96 7.16
CA HIS A 153 17.84 -8.38 8.42
C HIS A 153 18.50 -9.45 9.30
N GLY A 154 18.41 -9.30 10.62
CA GLY A 154 19.04 -10.21 11.58
C GLY A 154 18.08 -10.62 12.70
N PRO A 155 18.54 -11.50 13.60
CA PRO A 155 17.70 -12.11 14.64
C PRO A 155 16.92 -11.11 15.50
N ALA A 156 17.51 -9.98 15.86
CA ALA A 156 16.81 -8.96 16.65
C ALA A 156 15.56 -8.40 15.94
N ALA A 157 15.62 -8.21 14.61
CA ALA A 157 14.45 -7.76 13.85
C ALA A 157 13.37 -8.85 13.78
N VAL A 158 13.77 -10.12 13.73
CA VAL A 158 12.85 -11.26 13.80
C VAL A 158 12.13 -11.29 15.16
N ASP A 159 12.88 -11.13 16.26
CA ASP A 159 12.32 -11.11 17.61
C ASP A 159 11.33 -9.97 17.81
N ASP A 160 11.65 -8.77 17.29
CA ASP A 160 10.74 -7.62 17.32
C ASP A 160 9.40 -7.93 16.62
N TRP A 161 9.44 -8.53 15.43
CA TRP A 161 8.22 -8.88 14.69
C TRP A 161 7.44 -10.03 15.32
N LEU A 162 8.10 -11.00 15.94
CA LEU A 162 7.43 -12.04 16.73
C LEU A 162 6.70 -11.43 17.92
N SER A 163 7.33 -10.49 18.65
CA SER A 163 6.69 -9.80 19.76
C SER A 163 5.42 -9.07 19.33
N ILE A 164 5.48 -8.35 18.19
CA ILE A 164 4.31 -7.67 17.62
C ILE A 164 3.26 -8.69 17.19
N ALA A 165 3.64 -9.77 16.48
CA ALA A 165 2.73 -10.81 16.03
C ALA A 165 1.90 -11.41 17.17
N GLU A 166 2.52 -11.65 18.33
CA GLU A 166 1.85 -12.18 19.51
C GLU A 166 0.80 -11.25 20.11
N THR A 167 0.86 -9.93 19.87
CA THR A 167 -0.14 -8.98 20.40
C THR A 167 -1.52 -9.20 19.79
N GLY A 168 -1.61 -9.46 18.48
CA GLY A 168 -2.88 -9.74 17.79
C GLY A 168 -3.45 -11.13 18.04
N ILE A 169 -2.58 -12.10 18.32
CA ILE A 169 -2.99 -13.46 18.71
C ILE A 169 -3.66 -13.43 20.10
N ARG A 170 -3.10 -12.68 21.05
CA ARG A 170 -3.63 -12.57 22.43
C ARG A 170 -4.92 -11.76 22.54
N THR A 171 -5.14 -10.81 21.65
CA THR A 171 -6.36 -9.96 21.61
C THR A 171 -7.53 -10.60 20.87
N SER A 172 -7.34 -11.82 20.36
CA SER A 172 -8.34 -12.60 19.62
C SER A 172 -9.09 -13.63 20.48
N GLY A 173 -8.86 -13.64 21.80
CA GLY A 173 -9.49 -14.54 22.78
C GLY A 173 -10.68 -13.92 23.50
#